data_AF-A0A345QEL7-F1
#
_entry.id   AF-A0A345QEL7-F1
#
_cell.length_a   1.000
_cell.length_b   1.000
_cell.length_c   1.000
_cell.angle_alpha   90.00
_cell.angle_beta   90.00
_cell.angle_gamma   90.00
#
_symmetry.space_group_name_H-M   'P 1'
#
loop_
_entity.id
_entity.type
_entity.pdbx_description
1 polymer ?
#
loop_
_entity_poly.entity_id
_entity_poly.type
_entity_poly.pdbx_seq_one_letter_code
_entity_poly.pdbx_strand_id
1 'polypeptide(L)'
;MDGVAVAVIEGGQMYFIRTDHIGRPVFATDSTGAKVWEAMYLPFGGVQVSTGPNIELRFPGQWFQSESGLHQNWMREYDPTTGRYIQADPLGLVEGASVYGYVLQNPGR
;
A
#
# COMPACT_ATOMS: atom_id res chain seq x y z
N MET A 1 -3.49 -9.39 -15.76
CA MET A 1 -2.24 -8.92 -15.12
C MET A 1 -2.68 -7.96 -14.05
N ASP A 2 -2.86 -8.45 -12.84
CA ASP A 2 -3.82 -7.89 -11.86
C ASP A 2 -3.21 -6.76 -11.00
N GLY A 3 -2.31 -5.95 -11.59
CA GLY A 3 -1.72 -4.79 -10.92
C GLY A 3 -0.82 -5.10 -9.71
N VAL A 4 -0.51 -6.37 -9.45
CA VAL A 4 0.32 -6.80 -8.31
C VAL A 4 1.79 -6.45 -8.57
N ALA A 5 2.42 -5.78 -7.62
CA ALA A 5 3.85 -5.47 -7.68
C ALA A 5 4.68 -6.76 -7.57
N VAL A 6 5.53 -7.04 -8.56
CA VAL A 6 6.40 -8.23 -8.61
C VAL A 6 7.85 -7.89 -8.29
N ALA A 7 8.28 -6.67 -8.62
CA ALA A 7 9.61 -6.17 -8.29
C ALA A 7 9.60 -4.64 -8.15
N VAL A 8 10.54 -4.13 -7.36
CA VAL A 8 10.83 -2.69 -7.24
C VAL A 8 12.32 -2.47 -7.45
N ILE A 9 12.69 -1.33 -8.05
CA ILE A 9 14.09 -0.93 -8.19
C ILE A 9 14.31 0.28 -7.27
N GLU A 10 15.11 0.08 -6.22
CA GLU A 10 15.46 1.12 -5.25
C GLU A 10 16.97 1.30 -5.24
N GLY A 11 17.46 2.53 -5.42
CA GLY A 11 18.90 2.84 -5.44
C GLY A 11 19.69 2.04 -6.48
N GLY A 12 19.07 1.65 -7.60
CA GLY A 12 19.69 0.84 -8.65
C GLY A 12 19.77 -0.66 -8.35
N GLN A 13 19.21 -1.13 -7.24
CA GLN A 13 19.09 -2.54 -6.89
C GLN A 13 17.66 -3.02 -7.11
N MET A 14 17.49 -4.23 -7.67
CA MET A 14 16.19 -4.85 -7.88
C MET A 14 15.84 -5.72 -6.67
N TYR A 15 14.63 -5.52 -6.15
CA TYR A 15 14.05 -6.31 -5.08
C TYR A 15 12.77 -7.00 -5.58
N PHE A 16 12.65 -8.30 -5.31
CA PHE A 16 11.49 -9.09 -5.71
C PHE A 16 10.45 -9.05 -4.60
N ILE A 17 9.28 -8.49 -4.91
CA ILE A 17 8.20 -8.29 -3.94
C ILE A 17 7.39 -9.56 -3.79
N ARG A 18 7.05 -9.91 -2.54
CA ARG A 18 6.07 -10.93 -2.21
C ARG A 18 4.89 -10.29 -1.51
N THR A 19 3.71 -10.63 -1.98
CA THR A 19 2.45 -10.05 -1.51
C THR A 19 1.61 -11.07 -0.75
N ASP A 20 0.69 -10.59 0.07
CA ASP A 20 -0.36 -11.41 0.68
C ASP A 20 -1.52 -11.67 -0.30
N HIS A 21 -2.62 -12.26 0.21
CA HIS A 21 -3.79 -12.65 -0.59
C HIS A 21 -4.54 -11.49 -1.23
N ILE A 22 -4.40 -10.26 -0.70
CA ILE A 22 -4.97 -9.05 -1.30
C ILE A 22 -3.99 -8.32 -2.20
N GLY A 23 -2.75 -8.81 -2.37
CA GLY A 23 -1.73 -8.15 -3.19
C GLY A 23 -0.96 -7.05 -2.45
N ARG A 24 -1.04 -6.98 -1.12
CA ARG A 24 -0.23 -6.05 -0.32
C ARG A 24 1.19 -6.61 -0.15
N PRO A 25 2.25 -5.85 -0.44
CA PRO A 25 3.64 -6.25 -0.19
C PRO A 25 3.86 -6.57 1.28
N VAL A 26 4.48 -7.72 1.59
CA VAL A 26 4.77 -8.15 2.97
C VAL A 26 6.25 -8.39 3.20
N PHE A 27 6.98 -8.86 2.20
CA PHE A 27 8.44 -8.98 2.25
C PHE A 27 9.04 -8.91 0.85
N ALA A 28 10.35 -8.68 0.78
CA ALA A 28 11.09 -8.66 -0.47
C ALA A 28 12.41 -9.41 -0.35
N THR A 29 12.83 -9.99 -1.47
CA THR A 29 14.12 -10.66 -1.59
C THR A 29 15.04 -9.94 -2.56
N ASP A 30 16.36 -10.06 -2.35
CA ASP A 30 17.36 -9.64 -3.33
C ASP A 30 17.50 -10.66 -4.48
N SER A 31 18.47 -10.43 -5.38
CA SER A 31 18.78 -11.32 -6.49
C SER A 31 19.35 -12.68 -6.10
N THR A 32 19.81 -12.83 -4.85
CA THR A 32 20.28 -14.11 -4.29
C THR A 32 19.16 -14.91 -3.63
N GLY A 33 17.97 -14.31 -3.45
CA GLY A 33 16.82 -14.90 -2.78
C GLY A 33 16.82 -14.67 -1.26
N ALA A 34 17.74 -13.87 -0.72
CA ALA A 34 17.75 -13.53 0.70
C ALA A 34 16.64 -12.53 1.01
N LYS A 35 15.90 -12.72 2.12
CA LYS A 35 14.91 -11.74 2.59
C LYS A 35 15.64 -10.51 3.14
N VAL A 36 15.42 -9.36 2.49
CA VAL A 36 16.10 -8.10 2.81
C VAL A 36 15.15 -7.01 3.28
N TRP A 37 13.85 -7.13 2.98
CA TRP A 37 12.81 -6.24 3.45
C TRP A 37 11.63 -7.03 4.01
N GLU A 38 10.97 -6.47 5.02
CA GLU A 38 9.74 -7.01 5.58
C GLU A 38 8.92 -5.88 6.19
N ALA A 39 7.60 -5.93 6.01
CA ALA A 39 6.66 -5.02 6.63
C ALA A 39 5.46 -5.74 7.24
N MET A 40 5.02 -5.23 8.38
CA MET A 40 3.78 -5.61 9.06
C MET A 40 2.87 -4.40 9.12
N TYR A 41 1.57 -4.63 8.93
CA TYR A 41 0.59 -3.58 8.76
C TYR A 41 -0.56 -3.73 9.75
N LEU A 42 -1.06 -2.60 10.21
CA LEU A 42 -2.35 -2.47 10.87
C LEU A 42 -3.49 -2.82 9.90
N PRO A 43 -4.70 -3.12 10.41
CA PRO A 43 -5.83 -3.53 9.56
C PRO A 43 -6.16 -2.56 8.42
N PHE A 44 -5.96 -1.25 8.64
CA PHE A 44 -6.21 -0.20 7.65
C PHE A 44 -4.95 0.24 6.88
N GLY A 45 -3.90 -0.58 6.86
CA GLY A 45 -2.75 -0.38 5.98
C GLY A 45 -1.64 0.50 6.54
N GLY A 46 -1.79 1.03 7.75
CA GLY A 46 -0.70 1.72 8.45
C GLY A 46 0.45 0.75 8.73
N VAL A 47 1.69 1.17 8.50
CA VAL A 47 2.88 0.34 8.73
C VAL A 47 3.15 0.28 10.24
N GLN A 48 3.11 -0.92 10.82
CA GLN A 48 3.46 -1.16 12.21
C GLN A 48 4.96 -1.45 12.37
N VAL A 49 5.53 -2.23 11.45
CA VAL A 49 6.95 -2.57 11.42
C VAL A 49 7.40 -2.52 9.97
N SER A 50 8.55 -1.93 9.70
CA SER A 50 9.24 -2.01 8.40
C SER A 50 10.74 -2.12 8.65
N THR A 51 11.39 -3.09 8.03
CA THR A 51 12.83 -3.32 8.16
C THR A 51 13.46 -3.47 6.77
N GLY A 52 14.72 -3.03 6.63
CA GLY A 52 15.46 -3.14 5.38
C GLY A 52 15.37 -1.89 4.49
N PRO A 53 15.46 -2.04 3.15
CA PRO A 53 15.41 -0.92 2.21
C PRO A 53 14.07 -0.16 2.28
N ASN A 54 14.08 1.11 1.87
CA ASN A 54 12.90 1.96 1.91
C ASN A 54 11.93 1.61 0.76
N ILE A 55 11.12 0.56 0.95
CA ILE A 55 10.07 0.20 -0.01
C ILE A 55 8.78 0.95 0.37
N GLU A 56 8.40 1.90 -0.48
CA GLU A 56 7.28 2.82 -0.23
C GLU A 56 5.92 2.29 -0.68
N LEU A 57 5.86 1.07 -1.20
CA LEU A 57 4.60 0.42 -1.58
C LEU A 57 3.71 0.17 -0.35
N ARG A 58 2.39 0.31 -0.53
CA ARG A 58 1.37 0.13 0.53
C ARG A 58 0.32 -0.88 0.08
N PHE A 59 -0.96 -0.66 0.39
CA PHE A 59 -2.03 -1.47 -0.20
C PHE A 59 -1.98 -1.44 -1.74
N PRO A 60 -2.66 -2.37 -2.44
CA PRO A 60 -2.67 -2.40 -3.90
C PRO A 60 -2.94 -1.02 -4.51
N GLY A 61 -2.06 -0.56 -5.40
CA GLY A 61 -2.16 0.75 -6.06
C GLY A 61 -1.74 1.97 -5.22
N GLN A 62 -1.37 1.76 -3.95
CA GLN A 62 -0.96 2.82 -3.04
C GLN A 62 0.56 2.90 -2.89
N TRP A 63 1.08 4.13 -2.82
CA TRP A 63 2.46 4.41 -2.44
C TRP A 63 2.50 5.46 -1.32
N PHE A 64 3.52 5.40 -0.49
CA PHE A 64 3.67 6.31 0.65
C PHE A 64 4.29 7.62 0.24
N GLN A 65 3.60 8.71 0.53
CA GLN A 65 4.11 10.05 0.32
C GLN A 65 4.70 10.58 1.62
N SER A 66 6.03 10.71 1.65
CA SER A 66 6.77 11.09 2.86
C SER A 66 6.45 12.49 3.38
N GLU A 67 6.09 13.41 2.48
CA GLU A 67 5.84 14.82 2.81
C GLU A 67 4.55 15.01 3.62
N SER A 68 3.52 14.23 3.30
CA SER A 68 2.20 14.28 3.95
C SER A 68 2.01 13.18 5.00
N GLY A 69 2.78 12.09 4.90
CA GLY A 69 2.57 10.87 5.68
C GLY A 69 1.35 10.06 5.21
N LEU A 70 0.74 10.46 4.08
CA LEU A 70 -0.44 9.81 3.51
C LEU A 70 -0.05 8.81 2.44
N HIS A 71 -1.01 7.97 2.06
CA HIS A 71 -0.85 7.02 0.98
C HIS A 71 -1.50 7.60 -0.28
N GLN A 72 -0.68 7.93 -1.27
CA GLN A 72 -1.17 8.38 -2.55
C GLN A 72 -1.78 7.20 -3.31
N ASN A 73 -3.04 7.37 -3.72
CA ASN A 73 -3.83 6.37 -4.42
C ASN A 73 -4.48 7.01 -5.66
N TRP A 74 -3.61 7.31 -6.63
CA TRP A 74 -3.94 7.96 -7.89
C TRP A 74 -4.62 9.32 -7.73
N MET A 75 -5.96 9.35 -7.69
CA MET A 75 -6.74 10.59 -7.64
C MET A 75 -7.05 11.02 -6.20
N ARG A 76 -6.75 10.18 -5.22
CA ARG A 76 -7.06 10.43 -3.82
C ARG A 76 -5.92 10.04 -2.89
N GLU A 77 -5.78 10.79 -1.82
CA GLU A 77 -4.88 10.53 -0.71
C GLU A 77 -5.64 9.78 0.38
N TYR A 78 -5.08 8.65 0.80
CA TYR A 78 -5.61 7.76 1.82
C TYR A 78 -4.85 7.94 3.13
N ASP A 79 -5.59 8.15 4.21
CA ASP A 79 -5.07 8.22 5.56
C ASP A 79 -5.27 6.86 6.25
N PRO A 80 -4.18 6.09 6.49
CA PRO A 80 -4.26 4.80 7.14
C PRO A 80 -4.63 4.90 8.63
N THR A 81 -4.49 6.08 9.26
CA THR A 81 -4.81 6.27 10.68
C THR A 81 -6.32 6.35 10.91
N THR A 82 -7.05 6.93 9.97
CA THR A 82 -8.51 7.03 9.98
C THR A 82 -9.20 5.98 9.11
N GLY A 83 -8.44 5.31 8.23
CA GLY A 83 -8.97 4.29 7.31
C GLY A 83 -9.80 4.85 6.17
N ARG A 84 -9.51 6.09 5.74
CA ARG A 84 -10.36 6.88 4.83
C ARG A 84 -9.55 7.71 3.85
N TYR A 85 -10.18 8.08 2.74
CA TYR A 85 -9.66 9.14 1.88
C TYR A 85 -9.86 10.51 2.51
N ILE A 86 -8.93 11.42 2.27
CA ILE A 86 -9.06 12.82 2.69
C ILE A 86 -9.81 13.69 1.66
N GLN A 87 -9.90 13.23 0.40
CA GLN A 87 -10.78 13.83 -0.61
C GLN A 87 -12.04 13.00 -0.81
N ALA A 88 -13.15 13.70 -1.08
CA ALA A 88 -14.40 13.06 -1.49
C ALA A 88 -14.23 12.39 -2.86
N ASP A 89 -14.90 11.26 -3.06
CA ASP A 89 -14.98 10.59 -4.36
C ASP A 89 -15.59 11.52 -5.42
N PRO A 90 -14.88 11.82 -6.52
CA PRO A 90 -15.41 12.63 -7.62
C PRO A 90 -16.66 12.02 -8.27
N LEU A 91 -16.83 10.70 -8.18
CA LEU A 91 -18.00 9.99 -8.70
C LEU A 91 -19.18 9.99 -7.71
N GLY A 92 -18.99 10.50 -6.49
CA GLY A 92 -20.01 10.54 -5.44
C GLY A 92 -20.23 9.19 -4.77
N LEU A 93 -21.49 8.87 -4.44
CA LEU A 93 -21.88 7.68 -3.68
C LEU A 93 -21.99 6.41 -4.55
N VAL A 94 -20.97 6.15 -5.38
CA VAL A 94 -20.94 4.96 -6.26
C VAL A 94 -20.50 3.70 -5.52
N GLU A 95 -19.65 3.84 -4.50
CA GLU A 95 -19.05 2.73 -3.76
C GLU A 95 -19.60 2.62 -2.32
N GLY A 96 -20.86 3.01 -2.12
CA GLY A 96 -21.56 2.86 -0.85
C GLY A 96 -21.95 4.19 -0.19
N ALA A 97 -22.20 4.15 1.12
CA ALA A 97 -22.79 5.26 1.87
C ALA A 97 -21.83 6.41 2.19
N SER A 98 -20.55 6.31 1.82
CA SER A 98 -19.54 7.34 2.11
C SER A 98 -18.65 7.60 0.90
N VAL A 99 -18.52 8.88 0.54
CA VAL A 99 -17.58 9.35 -0.48
C VAL A 99 -16.11 9.32 -0.03
N TYR A 100 -15.85 9.04 1.25
CA TYR A 100 -14.50 8.97 1.83
C TYR A 100 -14.07 7.53 2.17
N GLY A 101 -14.95 6.55 1.94
CA GLY A 101 -14.69 5.16 2.31
C GLY A 101 -13.61 4.53 1.44
N TYR A 102 -12.75 3.72 2.06
CA TYR A 102 -11.87 2.79 1.36
C TYR A 102 -12.44 1.37 1.45
N VAL A 103 -12.66 0.72 0.30
CA VAL A 103 -13.07 -0.70 0.15
C VAL A 103 -14.19 -1.09 1.13
N LEU A 104 -15.27 -0.31 1.17
CA LEU A 104 -16.42 -0.54 2.07
C LEU A 104 -16.04 -0.70 3.57
N GLN A 105 -14.91 -0.11 4.00
CA GLN A 105 -14.34 -0.26 5.33
C GLN A 105 -13.92 -1.70 5.69
N ASN A 106 -13.66 -2.53 4.69
CA ASN A 106 -13.16 -3.89 4.84
C ASN A 106 -11.97 -4.16 3.89
N PRO A 107 -10.80 -3.57 4.17
CA PRO A 107 -9.63 -3.65 3.28
C PRO A 107 -8.95 -5.03 3.24
N GLY A 108 -9.32 -5.97 4.11
CA GLY A 108 -8.69 -7.30 4.21
C GLY A 108 -9.39 -8.42 3.45
N ARG A 109 -10.50 -8.11 2.76
CA ARG A 109 -11.37 -9.09 2.09
C ARG A 109 -10.94 -9.41 0.67
#